data_AF-A0A9N9E880-F1
#
_entry.id   AF-A0A9N9E880-F1
#
_cell.length_a   1.000
_cell.length_b   1.000
_cell.length_c   1.000
_cell.angle_alpha   90.00
_cell.angle_beta   90.00
_cell.angle_gamma   90.00
#
_symmetry.space_group_name_H-M   'P 1'
#
loop_
_entity.id
_entity.type
_entity.pdbx_description
1 polymer ?
#
loop_
_entity_poly.entity_id
_entity_poly.type
_entity_poly.pdbx_seq_one_letter_code
_entity_poly.pdbx_strand_id
1 'polypeptide(L)'
;KVERGLRNEISVYDKDNNNKIIAPCTQITFDIQIPEFSLETILTGSNKVTAQNIVDLFNIAMKTRQKEILYWYCYYKSYEDRISNIRSNNKINDKSARILVYNEIKLLLPDITDVNLRKITFRAKKIYILVEGIGMDRIRQ
;
A
#
# COMPACT_ATOMS: atom_id res chain seq x y z
N LYS A 1 3.47 -0.12 -23.48
CA LYS A 1 4.14 -0.77 -22.31
C LYS A 1 3.61 -0.23 -20.98
N VAL A 2 3.53 1.10 -20.82
CA VAL A 2 2.96 1.79 -19.63
C VAL A 2 1.47 1.49 -19.43
N GLU A 3 0.66 1.55 -20.48
CA GLU A 3 -0.79 1.30 -20.43
C GLU A 3 -1.14 -0.11 -19.89
N ARG A 4 -0.42 -1.15 -20.32
CA ARG A 4 -0.62 -2.52 -19.82
C ARG A 4 -0.22 -2.65 -18.34
N GLY A 5 0.79 -1.89 -17.89
CA GLY A 5 1.17 -1.82 -16.49
C GLY A 5 0.06 -1.23 -15.62
N LEU A 6 -0.49 -0.10 -16.04
CA LEU A 6 -1.59 0.57 -15.33
C LEU A 6 -2.86 -0.28 -15.30
N ARG A 7 -3.25 -0.89 -16.43
CA ARG A 7 -4.41 -1.80 -16.49
C ARG A 7 -4.28 -2.98 -15.53
N ASN A 8 -3.06 -3.51 -15.36
CA ASN A 8 -2.81 -4.60 -14.43
C ASN A 8 -2.84 -4.13 -12.95
N GLU A 9 -2.38 -2.92 -12.64
CA GLU A 9 -2.45 -2.38 -11.27
C GLU A 9 -3.90 -2.09 -10.86
N ILE A 10 -4.71 -1.55 -11.77
CA ILE A 10 -6.13 -1.25 -11.56
C ILE A 10 -6.95 -2.55 -11.43
N SER A 11 -6.74 -3.53 -12.33
CA SER A 11 -7.42 -4.83 -12.30
C SER A 11 -7.19 -5.64 -11.01
N VAL A 12 -6.09 -5.41 -10.29
CA VAL A 12 -5.81 -6.08 -9.02
C VAL A 12 -6.65 -5.51 -7.88
N TYR A 13 -7.06 -4.24 -7.98
CA TYR A 13 -7.84 -3.52 -6.96
C TYR A 13 -9.36 -3.59 -7.18
N ASP A 14 -9.82 -3.60 -8.44
CA ASP A 14 -11.24 -3.50 -8.79
C ASP A 14 -12.08 -4.74 -8.44
N LYS A 15 -11.47 -5.84 -7.96
CA LYS A 15 -12.24 -7.06 -7.73
C LYS A 15 -13.09 -7.07 -6.46
N ASP A 16 -12.74 -6.42 -5.35
CA ASP A 16 -13.51 -6.65 -4.09
C ASP A 16 -13.51 -5.51 -3.04
N ASN A 17 -13.06 -4.29 -3.33
CA ASN A 17 -12.82 -3.31 -2.26
C ASN A 17 -13.99 -2.36 -1.95
N ASN A 18 -15.10 -2.91 -1.45
CA ASN A 18 -16.13 -2.14 -0.76
C ASN A 18 -16.17 -2.51 0.72
N ASN A 19 -15.22 -2.03 1.55
CA ASN A 19 -15.52 -1.53 2.90
C ASN A 19 -14.32 -0.93 3.66
N LYS A 20 -14.63 0.17 4.36
CA LYS A 20 -13.81 0.87 5.35
C LYS A 20 -13.31 -0.08 6.45
N ILE A 21 -12.02 -0.01 6.78
CA ILE A 21 -11.49 -0.49 8.06
C ILE A 21 -10.75 0.66 8.75
N ILE A 22 -11.22 0.97 9.97
CA ILE A 22 -10.61 1.87 10.94
C ILE A 22 -9.89 1.00 11.97
N ALA A 23 -8.58 1.18 12.16
CA ALA A 23 -7.88 0.83 13.41
C ALA A 23 -6.52 1.54 13.50
N PRO A 24 -6.07 1.94 14.71
CA PRO A 24 -5.09 3.00 14.90
C PRO A 24 -3.64 2.49 14.82
N CYS A 25 -2.83 3.12 13.97
CA CYS A 25 -1.38 3.07 14.03
C CYS A 25 -0.88 4.43 14.53
N THR A 26 -0.13 4.43 15.62
CA THR A 26 0.33 5.58 16.38
C THR A 26 1.04 6.62 15.50
N GLN A 27 0.46 7.84 15.53
CA GLN A 27 0.91 9.11 14.94
C GLN A 27 1.85 9.03 13.72
N ILE A 28 1.29 8.67 12.58
CA ILE A 28 1.63 9.33 11.33
C ILE A 28 0.31 9.80 10.72
N THR A 29 -0.26 10.88 11.27
CA THR A 29 -1.40 11.57 10.66
C THR A 29 -0.88 12.40 9.51
N PHE A 30 -1.00 11.89 8.30
CA PHE A 30 -0.87 12.69 7.10
C PHE A 30 -2.24 12.93 6.52
N ASP A 31 -2.87 14.04 6.91
CA ASP A 31 -4.10 14.53 6.31
C ASP A 31 -3.86 14.78 4.82
N ILE A 32 -4.32 13.87 3.95
CA ILE A 32 -4.51 14.22 2.54
C ILE A 32 -5.81 15.00 2.52
N GLN A 33 -5.71 16.32 2.70
CA GLN A 33 -6.74 17.20 2.19
C GLN A 33 -6.68 17.10 0.67
N ILE A 34 -7.53 16.24 0.10
CA ILE A 34 -7.88 16.34 -1.31
C ILE A 34 -8.70 17.64 -1.38
N PRO A 35 -8.29 18.66 -2.16
CA PRO A 35 -9.16 19.78 -2.41
C PRO A 35 -10.43 19.23 -3.05
N GLU A 36 -11.54 19.29 -2.34
CA GLU A 36 -12.85 18.76 -2.75
C GLU A 36 -13.34 19.41 -4.06
N PHE A 37 -12.71 20.50 -4.47
CA PHE A 37 -13.00 21.27 -5.66
C PHE A 37 -12.05 20.92 -6.83
N SER A 38 -12.17 19.73 -7.47
CA SER A 38 -11.63 19.57 -8.84
C SER A 38 -11.94 18.27 -9.61
N LEU A 39 -12.44 17.18 -9.01
CA LEU A 39 -12.51 15.91 -9.76
C LEU A 39 -13.69 15.84 -10.74
N GLU A 40 -14.88 16.20 -10.29
CA GLU A 40 -16.11 16.25 -11.12
C GLU A 40 -15.96 17.19 -12.32
N THR A 41 -15.42 18.39 -12.12
CA THR A 41 -15.20 19.37 -13.19
C THR A 41 -14.19 18.90 -14.23
N ILE A 42 -13.18 18.12 -13.84
CA ILE A 42 -12.21 17.54 -14.78
C ILE A 42 -12.83 16.37 -15.54
N LEU A 43 -13.55 15.48 -14.87
CA LEU A 43 -14.20 14.32 -15.49
C LEU A 43 -15.32 14.71 -16.46
N THR A 44 -16.00 15.83 -16.19
CA THR A 44 -17.04 16.39 -17.07
C THR A 44 -16.49 17.28 -18.21
N GLY A 45 -15.17 17.46 -18.31
CA GLY A 45 -14.54 18.21 -19.39
C GLY A 45 -14.73 19.73 -19.30
N SER A 46 -14.82 20.28 -18.08
CA SER A 46 -15.00 21.73 -17.87
C SER A 46 -13.82 22.53 -18.42
N ASN A 47 -14.11 23.62 -19.13
CA ASN A 47 -13.11 24.60 -19.58
C ASN A 47 -12.51 25.45 -18.45
N LYS A 48 -12.93 25.24 -17.19
CA LYS A 48 -12.44 25.96 -16.00
C LYS A 48 -11.18 25.36 -15.38
N VAL A 49 -10.62 24.30 -15.94
CA VAL A 49 -9.39 23.68 -15.44
C VAL A 49 -8.21 24.62 -15.67
N THR A 50 -7.55 25.04 -14.58
CA THR A 50 -6.37 25.90 -14.63
C THR A 50 -5.08 25.09 -14.54
N ALA A 51 -3.95 25.70 -14.92
CA ALA A 51 -2.64 25.10 -14.72
C ALA A 51 -2.35 24.78 -13.24
N GLN A 52 -2.89 25.59 -12.31
CA GLN A 52 -2.77 25.32 -10.87
C GLN A 52 -3.46 24.03 -10.47
N ASN A 53 -4.68 23.76 -11.00
CA ASN A 53 -5.39 22.50 -10.75
C ASN A 53 -4.55 21.28 -11.19
N ILE A 54 -3.85 21.39 -12.32
CA ILE A 54 -2.99 20.32 -12.85
C ILE A 54 -1.80 20.07 -11.90
N VAL A 55 -1.14 21.15 -11.44
CA VAL A 55 -0.01 21.07 -10.50
C VAL A 55 -0.44 20.46 -9.17
N ASP A 56 -1.60 20.87 -8.65
CA ASP A 56 -2.12 20.35 -7.38
C ASP A 56 -2.40 18.85 -7.47
N LEU A 57 -3.04 18.39 -8.56
CA LEU A 57 -3.27 16.97 -8.81
C LEU A 57 -1.96 16.18 -8.94
N PHE A 58 -0.96 16.73 -9.64
CA PHE A 58 0.36 16.09 -9.75
C PHE A 58 1.00 15.92 -8.36
N ASN A 59 0.97 16.97 -7.54
CA ASN A 59 1.52 16.92 -6.17
C ASN A 59 0.78 15.90 -5.29
N ILE A 60 -0.56 15.84 -5.40
CA ILE A 60 -1.37 14.84 -4.68
C ILE A 60 -1.03 13.43 -5.14
N ALA A 61 -0.88 13.20 -6.45
CA ALA A 61 -0.51 11.89 -7.01
C ALA A 61 0.88 11.46 -6.53
N MET A 62 1.86 12.38 -6.52
CA MET A 62 3.21 12.12 -6.02
C MET A 62 3.22 11.76 -4.53
N LYS A 63 2.52 12.55 -3.69
CA LYS A 63 2.38 12.27 -2.25
C LYS A 63 1.68 10.94 -2.00
N THR A 64 0.62 10.65 -2.75
CA THR A 64 -0.12 9.38 -2.65
C THR A 64 0.77 8.19 -3.00
N ARG A 65 1.57 8.30 -4.07
CA ARG A 65 2.53 7.27 -4.47
C ARG A 65 3.59 7.02 -3.39
N GLN A 66 4.15 8.07 -2.79
CA GLN A 66 5.11 7.93 -1.69
C GLN A 66 4.49 7.24 -0.48
N LYS A 67 3.24 7.59 -0.14
CA LYS A 67 2.50 6.92 0.92
C LYS A 67 2.26 5.45 0.63
N GLU A 68 1.88 5.10 -0.59
CA GLU A 68 1.71 3.71 -0.99
C GLU A 68 3.00 2.91 -0.76
N ILE A 69 4.14 3.44 -1.20
CA ILE A 69 5.47 2.83 -0.98
C ILE A 69 5.74 2.64 0.52
N LEU A 70 5.48 3.66 1.33
CA LEU A 70 5.67 3.61 2.78
C LEU A 70 4.79 2.54 3.44
N TYR A 71 3.51 2.45 3.06
CA TYR A 71 2.61 1.42 3.60
C TYR A 71 3.05 0.01 3.20
N TRP A 72 3.53 -0.20 1.97
CA TRP A 72 4.08 -1.50 1.59
C TRP A 72 5.34 -1.86 2.36
N TYR A 73 6.24 -0.90 2.59
CA TYR A 73 7.41 -1.09 3.45
C TYR A 73 6.98 -1.49 4.87
N CYS A 74 6.09 -0.70 5.49
CA CYS A 74 5.61 -0.96 6.86
C CYS A 74 4.88 -2.30 6.97
N TYR A 75 4.07 -2.66 5.97
CA TYR A 75 3.40 -3.97 5.92
C TYR A 75 4.43 -5.11 6.00
N TYR A 76 5.47 -5.08 5.17
CA TYR A 76 6.44 -6.17 5.15
C TYR A 76 7.33 -6.18 6.40
N LYS A 77 7.67 -5.01 6.92
CA LYS A 77 8.40 -4.88 8.19
C LYS A 77 7.63 -5.51 9.35
N SER A 78 6.36 -5.12 9.52
CA SER A 78 5.47 -5.72 10.53
C SER A 78 5.26 -7.23 10.33
N TYR A 79 5.24 -7.69 9.08
CA TYR A 79 5.17 -9.12 8.76
C TYR A 79 6.41 -9.88 9.25
N GLU A 80 7.63 -9.39 8.98
CA GLU A 80 8.88 -9.98 9.48
C GLU A 80 8.98 -9.88 11.02
N ASP A 81 8.58 -8.76 11.61
CA ASP A 81 8.56 -8.58 13.07
C ASP A 81 7.63 -9.60 13.75
N ARG A 82 6.44 -9.83 13.16
CA ARG A 82 5.50 -10.86 13.64
C ARG A 82 6.09 -12.26 13.51
N ILE A 83 6.77 -12.58 12.41
CA ILE A 83 7.48 -13.87 12.23
C ILE A 83 8.54 -14.04 13.32
N SER A 84 9.35 -13.00 13.56
CA SER A 84 10.40 -13.01 14.58
C SER A 84 9.82 -13.28 15.98
N ASN A 85 8.73 -12.60 16.34
CA ASN A 85 8.02 -12.80 17.60
C ASN A 85 7.45 -14.23 17.76
N ILE A 86 6.85 -14.79 16.72
CA ILE A 86 6.35 -16.18 16.77
C ILE A 86 7.50 -17.17 16.94
N ARG A 87 8.63 -16.94 16.27
CA ARG A 87 9.84 -17.79 16.38
C ARG A 87 10.44 -17.74 17.78
N SER A 88 10.56 -16.55 18.38
CA SER A 88 11.10 -16.39 19.73
C SER A 88 10.22 -17.06 20.78
N ASN A 89 8.90 -16.95 20.66
CA ASN A 89 7.97 -17.43 21.68
C ASN A 89 7.71 -18.94 21.60
N ASN A 90 7.60 -19.49 20.38
CA ASN A 90 7.16 -20.87 20.19
C ASN A 90 8.29 -21.84 19.79
N LYS A 91 9.54 -21.35 19.65
CA LYS A 91 10.71 -22.13 19.18
C LYS A 91 10.45 -22.93 17.90
N ILE A 92 9.59 -22.43 17.02
CA ILE A 92 9.30 -23.06 15.74
C ILE A 92 10.26 -22.57 14.64
N ASN A 93 10.41 -23.38 13.60
CA ASN A 93 11.24 -22.99 12.45
C ASN A 93 10.62 -21.84 11.64
N ASP A 94 11.46 -21.17 10.83
CA ASP A 94 11.07 -19.99 10.05
C ASP A 94 9.91 -20.26 9.09
N LYS A 95 9.91 -21.44 8.45
CA LYS A 95 8.85 -21.84 7.51
C LYS A 95 7.50 -21.93 8.22
N SER A 96 7.44 -22.58 9.38
CA SER A 96 6.21 -22.71 10.16
C SER A 96 5.72 -21.35 10.66
N ALA A 97 6.63 -20.49 11.14
CA ALA A 97 6.26 -19.13 11.55
C ALA A 97 5.68 -18.30 10.39
N ARG A 98 6.29 -18.35 9.20
CA ARG A 98 5.76 -17.67 8.00
C ARG A 98 4.36 -18.15 7.62
N ILE A 99 4.10 -19.46 7.70
CA ILE A 99 2.78 -20.04 7.43
C ILE A 99 1.76 -19.54 8.45
N LEU A 100 2.11 -19.48 9.74
CA LEU A 100 1.19 -18.99 10.78
C LEU A 100 0.83 -17.52 10.54
N VAL A 101 1.81 -16.64 10.35
CA VAL A 101 1.52 -15.21 10.07
C VAL A 101 0.72 -15.04 8.77
N TYR A 102 1.05 -15.82 7.74
CA TYR A 102 0.29 -15.80 6.49
C TYR A 102 -1.18 -16.19 6.70
N ASN A 103 -1.44 -17.23 7.49
CA ASN A 103 -2.79 -17.65 7.84
C ASN A 103 -3.52 -16.64 8.73
N GLU A 104 -2.82 -15.98 9.67
CA GLU A 104 -3.37 -14.87 10.47
C GLU A 104 -3.87 -13.75 9.57
N ILE A 105 -3.06 -13.33 8.59
CA ILE A 105 -3.44 -12.27 7.64
C ILE A 105 -4.61 -12.71 6.76
N LYS A 106 -4.57 -13.93 6.23
CA LYS A 106 -5.62 -14.47 5.37
C LYS A 106 -6.96 -14.56 6.09
N LEU A 107 -6.96 -14.96 7.37
CA LEU A 107 -8.17 -15.02 8.18
C LEU A 107 -8.84 -13.64 8.32
N LEU A 108 -8.05 -12.57 8.35
CA LEU A 108 -8.53 -11.19 8.45
C LEU A 108 -8.89 -10.56 7.09
N LEU A 109 -8.58 -11.25 6.00
CA LEU A 109 -8.86 -10.81 4.62
C LEU A 109 -9.57 -11.95 3.86
N PRO A 110 -10.82 -12.31 4.24
CA PRO A 110 -11.48 -13.50 3.70
C PRO A 110 -11.65 -13.49 2.17
N ASP A 111 -11.74 -12.31 1.57
CA ASP A 111 -11.94 -12.14 0.13
C ASP A 111 -10.62 -12.24 -0.68
N ILE A 112 -9.46 -12.26 -0.01
CA ILE A 112 -8.18 -12.35 -0.71
C ILE A 112 -7.86 -13.80 -1.10
N THR A 113 -7.59 -14.02 -2.39
CA THR A 113 -7.08 -15.33 -2.85
C THR A 113 -5.64 -15.56 -2.40
N ASP A 114 -5.24 -16.81 -2.21
CA ASP A 114 -3.85 -17.16 -1.85
C ASP A 114 -2.82 -16.65 -2.86
N VAL A 115 -3.18 -16.76 -4.14
CA VAL A 115 -2.30 -16.30 -5.23
C VAL A 115 -2.10 -14.79 -5.14
N ASN A 116 -3.14 -14.02 -4.82
CA ASN A 116 -3.06 -12.57 -4.69
C ASN A 116 -2.28 -12.17 -3.44
N LEU A 117 -2.59 -12.76 -2.28
CA LEU A 117 -1.85 -12.46 -1.04
C LEU A 117 -0.37 -12.75 -1.21
N ARG A 118 0.00 -13.90 -1.80
CA ARG A 118 1.40 -14.23 -2.11
C ARG A 118 2.07 -13.19 -3.02
N LYS A 119 1.38 -12.74 -4.08
CA LYS A 119 1.90 -11.71 -5.00
C LYS A 119 2.12 -10.37 -4.28
N ILE A 120 1.16 -9.96 -3.45
CA ILE A 120 1.22 -8.71 -2.68
C ILE A 120 2.35 -8.77 -1.65
N THR A 121 2.45 -9.84 -0.87
CA THR A 121 3.55 -10.03 0.09
C THR A 121 4.91 -10.02 -0.61
N PHE A 122 5.02 -10.62 -1.79
CA PHE A 122 6.25 -10.58 -2.58
C PHE A 122 6.58 -9.18 -3.14
N ARG A 123 5.57 -8.41 -3.60
CA ARG A 123 5.74 -7.00 -3.98
C ARG A 123 6.24 -6.18 -2.80
N ALA A 124 5.62 -6.34 -1.64
CA ALA A 124 6.02 -5.64 -0.43
C ALA A 124 7.44 -6.01 0.03
N LYS A 125 7.84 -7.29 -0.09
CA LYS A 125 9.23 -7.73 0.17
C LYS A 125 10.25 -6.98 -0.69
N LYS A 126 9.98 -6.84 -1.99
CA LYS A 126 10.87 -6.12 -2.90
C LYS A 126 11.01 -4.66 -2.53
N ILE A 127 9.89 -4.02 -2.17
CA ILE A 127 9.88 -2.63 -1.69
C ILE A 127 10.71 -2.53 -0.42
N TYR A 128 10.47 -3.39 0.57
CA TYR A 128 11.24 -3.42 1.81
C TYR A 128 12.75 -3.49 1.59
N ILE A 129 13.24 -4.44 0.80
CA ILE A 129 14.66 -4.61 0.49
C ILE A 129 15.23 -3.36 -0.21
N LEU A 130 14.50 -2.81 -1.18
CA LEU A 130 14.93 -1.63 -1.92
C LEU A 130 15.09 -0.42 -0.99
N VAL A 131 14.12 -0.23 -0.10
CA VAL A 131 14.07 0.90 0.82
C VAL A 131 15.14 0.79 1.90
N GLU A 132 15.37 -0.40 2.48
CA GLU A 132 16.48 -0.63 3.41
C GLU A 132 17.84 -0.34 2.76
N GLY A 133 18.00 -0.66 1.48
CA GLY A 133 19.25 -0.40 0.75
C GLY A 133 19.50 1.07 0.39
N ILE A 134 18.43 1.86 0.22
CA ILE A 134 18.53 3.27 -0.21
C ILE A 134 18.47 4.24 0.98
N GLY A 135 17.81 3.85 2.09
CA GLY A 135 17.54 4.70 3.24
C GLY A 135 16.10 5.20 3.28
N MET A 136 15.47 5.12 4.46
CA MET A 136 14.08 5.54 4.72
C MET A 136 13.86 7.05 4.60
N ASP A 137 14.91 7.84 4.79
CA ASP A 137 14.92 9.29 4.67
C ASP A 137 14.47 9.76 3.28
N ARG A 138 14.72 8.97 2.25
CA ARG A 138 14.38 9.30 0.85
C ARG A 138 12.91 9.13 0.48
N ILE A 139 12.09 8.55 1.36
CA ILE A 139 10.65 8.31 1.12
C ILE A 139 9.79 9.33 1.87
N ARG A 140 10.34 9.98 2.90
CA ARG A 140 9.63 10.93 3.76
C ARG A 140 9.71 12.38 3.27
N GLN A 141 10.46 12.65 2.19
CA GLN A 141 10.51 13.94 1.49
C GLN A 141 9.37 14.08 0.49
#